data_AF-A0A1F6H9B7-F1
#
_entry.id   AF-A0A1F6H9B7-F1
#
_cell.length_a   1.000
_cell.length_b   1.000
_cell.length_c   1.000
_cell.angle_alpha   90.00
_cell.angle_beta   90.00
_cell.angle_gamma   90.00
#
_symmetry.space_group_name_H-M   'P 1'
#
loop_
_entity.id
_entity.type
_entity.pdbx_description
1 polymer ?
#
loop_
_entity_poly.entity_id
_entity_poly.type
_entity_poly.pdbx_seq_one_letter_code
_entity_poly.pdbx_strand_id
1 'polypeptide(L)'
;MDDKSLSDPAEVLISTFEKEEPKDRDKKISVNPVVSKVATMYEKLRTAMDYRDEELILRTAIERILKRRILFGGVGKPIAEPLVRELVWARYFPDESVSESIVSKIQKTIELYLTLRSNILKQHHKLTEKTVNQWINQLMSAEIEHLLAPRKKKEAMASFMFNIIKPYINIEDQDEQAKDVQAFIAVRKAYAHDDLPFLRYRLFNQFFGELTEESLSYVSENFLKGYDEINSQLKHPRKDKILNYVKDKTVVFFILEDLLNVEQGGIRQLVRDEAGLKRVIFSICHARYGGIASKVRRAIIRSVIFILLTKAFFAFAVEGTYETIFFGRIIWTSTAINIGIPPLLMAFIGLFIKAPDRTNSERIFNYVHAILINGNPNFQKHLTIKAAPDKATLLNTIFTILWVTTFLVAFGLIFYILNLLRFNILSMGVFVFFLAIVSFLSYRVNQTAKIYSIEDGKSLTAPILDFIFIPFVRVGRKLTEGISQINIFMYFLDFVFEAPFKGLFGFFEQWFLFLQNKREELE
;
A
#
# COMPACT_ATOMS: atom_id res chain seq x y z
N MET A 1 -3.69 -13.29 -44.52
CA MET A 1 -2.77 -12.73 -43.52
C MET A 1 -3.55 -11.63 -42.83
N ASP A 2 -4.26 -11.98 -41.75
CA ASP A 2 -4.97 -10.97 -40.97
C ASP A 2 -3.94 -10.03 -40.35
N ASP A 3 -4.13 -8.73 -40.58
CA ASP A 3 -3.27 -7.69 -40.05
C ASP A 3 -3.30 -7.80 -38.52
N LYS A 4 -2.19 -8.20 -37.90
CA LYS A 4 -2.02 -8.23 -36.44
C LYS A 4 -1.92 -6.78 -35.95
N SER A 5 -3.02 -6.05 -36.03
CA SER A 5 -3.15 -4.69 -35.51
C SER A 5 -3.35 -4.73 -34.00
N LEU A 6 -2.83 -3.70 -33.32
CA LEU A 6 -3.12 -3.48 -31.91
C LEU A 6 -4.61 -3.22 -31.70
N SER A 7 -5.15 -3.64 -30.56
CA SER A 7 -6.52 -3.29 -30.18
C SER A 7 -6.66 -1.79 -29.89
N ASP A 8 -7.83 -1.20 -30.16
CA ASP A 8 -8.08 0.24 -29.93
C ASP A 8 -7.72 0.68 -28.50
N PRO A 9 -8.07 -0.06 -27.42
CA PRO A 9 -7.68 0.31 -26.07
C PRO A 9 -6.16 0.28 -25.86
N ALA A 10 -5.45 -0.63 -26.52
CA ALA A 10 -3.99 -0.74 -26.43
C ALA A 10 -3.29 0.42 -27.16
N GLU A 11 -3.79 0.84 -28.33
CA GLU A 11 -3.25 2.02 -29.04
C GLU A 11 -3.37 3.31 -28.23
N VAL A 12 -4.53 3.54 -27.57
CA VAL A 12 -4.71 4.70 -26.69
C VAL A 12 -3.71 4.68 -25.52
N LEU A 13 -3.52 3.51 -24.91
CA LEU A 13 -2.54 3.33 -23.83
C LEU A 13 -1.12 3.63 -24.32
N ILE A 14 -0.69 3.04 -25.43
CA ILE A 14 0.64 3.21 -26.04
C ILE A 14 0.90 4.69 -26.34
N SER A 15 -0.07 5.37 -26.97
CA SER A 15 0.05 6.79 -27.30
C SER A 15 0.25 7.67 -26.06
N THR A 16 -0.24 7.26 -24.89
CA THR A 16 -0.04 7.98 -23.64
C THR A 16 1.35 7.75 -23.06
N PHE A 17 1.92 6.56 -23.26
CA PHE A 17 3.27 6.23 -22.80
C PHE A 17 4.37 6.86 -23.68
N GLU A 18 4.09 7.10 -24.97
CA GLU A 18 4.98 7.73 -25.94
C GLU A 18 4.96 9.27 -25.89
N LYS A 19 3.92 9.89 -25.34
CA LYS A 19 3.87 11.35 -25.17
C LYS A 19 4.96 11.82 -24.21
N GLU A 20 5.91 12.61 -24.72
CA GLU A 20 6.84 13.34 -23.87
C GLU A 20 6.08 14.36 -23.01
N GLU A 21 6.45 14.44 -21.73
CA GLU A 21 5.90 15.48 -20.87
C GLU A 21 6.48 16.84 -21.30
N PRO A 22 5.62 17.86 -21.51
CA PRO A 22 6.10 19.18 -21.89
C PRO A 22 7.00 19.72 -20.79
N LYS A 23 8.21 20.17 -21.17
CA LYS A 23 9.11 20.86 -20.23
C LYS A 23 8.48 22.17 -19.79
N ASP A 24 8.18 22.25 -18.50
CA ASP A 24 7.70 23.49 -17.88
C ASP A 24 8.78 24.58 -17.99
N ARG A 25 8.40 25.74 -18.53
CA ARG A 25 9.27 26.90 -18.76
C ARG A 25 9.17 27.92 -17.62
N ASP A 26 8.34 27.65 -16.62
CA ASP A 26 8.14 28.55 -15.49
C ASP A 26 9.38 28.64 -14.57
N LYS A 27 9.43 29.74 -13.82
CA LYS A 27 10.40 29.94 -12.74
C LYS A 27 10.17 28.90 -11.64
N LYS A 28 11.25 28.21 -11.26
CA LYS A 28 11.22 27.08 -10.34
C LYS A 28 11.67 27.48 -8.94
N ILE A 29 11.13 26.79 -7.94
CA ILE A 29 11.49 26.96 -6.53
C ILE A 29 12.88 26.34 -6.31
N SER A 30 13.85 27.17 -5.93
CA SER A 30 15.21 26.77 -5.51
C SER A 30 15.30 26.84 -3.98
N VAL A 31 16.01 25.89 -3.37
CA VAL A 31 16.18 25.83 -1.92
C VAL A 31 17.64 25.79 -1.48
N ASN A 32 17.93 26.30 -0.28
CA ASN A 32 19.29 26.29 0.24
C ASN A 32 19.82 24.84 0.45
N PRO A 33 20.98 24.46 -0.11
CA PRO A 33 21.53 23.11 -0.02
C PRO A 33 21.79 22.61 1.41
N VAL A 34 22.13 23.51 2.34
CA VAL A 34 22.42 23.16 3.74
C VAL A 34 21.13 22.81 4.47
N VAL A 35 20.07 23.60 4.30
CA VAL A 35 18.75 23.36 4.88
C VAL A 35 18.17 22.04 4.32
N SER A 36 18.33 21.81 3.02
CA SER A 36 17.89 20.57 2.36
C SER A 36 18.57 19.32 2.95
N LYS A 37 19.88 19.36 3.24
CA LYS A 37 20.58 18.20 3.84
C LYS A 37 20.01 17.81 5.20
N VAL A 38 19.71 18.78 6.06
CA VAL A 38 19.16 18.51 7.41
C VAL A 38 17.71 18.05 7.33
N ALA A 39 16.89 18.69 6.50
CA ALA A 39 15.50 18.29 6.26
C ALA A 39 15.41 16.86 5.70
N THR A 40 16.29 16.50 4.75
CA THR A 40 16.37 15.14 4.19
C THR A 40 16.73 14.10 5.24
N MET A 41 17.67 14.43 6.16
CA MET A 41 18.05 13.51 7.24
C MET A 41 16.86 13.23 8.17
N TYR A 42 16.13 14.29 8.54
CA TYR A 42 14.93 14.16 9.36
C TYR A 42 13.85 13.31 8.66
N GLU A 43 13.58 13.55 7.37
CA GLU A 43 12.56 12.78 6.65
C GLU A 43 12.95 11.31 6.48
N LYS A 44 14.25 11.00 6.28
CA LYS A 44 14.74 9.62 6.25
C LYS A 44 14.53 8.90 7.59
N LEU A 45 14.82 9.57 8.71
CA LEU A 45 14.55 9.02 10.05
C LEU A 45 13.06 8.75 10.24
N ARG A 46 12.20 9.70 9.87
CA ARG A 46 10.74 9.57 9.96
C ARG A 46 10.19 8.43 9.11
N THR A 47 10.62 8.34 7.86
CA THR A 47 10.20 7.30 6.91
C THR A 47 10.66 5.91 7.37
N ALA A 48 11.84 5.80 7.98
CA ALA A 48 12.31 4.52 8.53
C ALA A 48 11.45 3.99 9.69
N MET A 49 10.75 4.89 10.41
CA MET A 49 9.82 4.54 11.48
C MET A 49 8.41 4.26 10.98
N ASP A 50 7.99 4.88 9.87
CA ASP A 50 6.67 4.67 9.25
C ASP A 50 6.75 3.51 8.24
N TYR A 51 6.28 2.32 8.63
CA TYR A 51 6.21 1.14 7.74
C TYR A 51 5.09 1.27 6.70
N ARG A 52 5.15 2.29 5.82
CA ARG A 52 4.20 2.52 4.71
C ARG A 52 4.84 2.19 3.35
N ASP A 53 3.99 2.01 2.34
CA ASP A 53 4.43 1.86 0.96
C ASP A 53 5.11 3.16 0.46
N GLU A 54 6.16 3.03 -0.36
CA GLU A 54 6.94 4.16 -0.87
C GLU A 54 6.05 5.15 -1.63
N GLU A 55 5.05 4.61 -2.33
CA GLU A 55 4.11 5.39 -3.13
C GLU A 55 3.15 6.26 -2.30
N LEU A 56 3.04 6.02 -0.98
CA LEU A 56 2.16 6.73 -0.04
C LEU A 56 2.87 7.79 0.81
N ILE A 57 4.20 7.88 0.71
CA ILE A 57 5.01 8.75 1.56
C ILE A 57 4.66 10.22 1.28
N LEU A 58 4.56 10.62 0.00
CA LEU A 58 4.27 12.00 -0.39
C LEU A 58 2.91 12.48 0.15
N ARG A 59 1.82 11.76 -0.11
CA ARG A 59 0.48 12.09 0.40
C ARG A 59 0.45 12.23 1.91
N THR A 60 1.10 11.31 2.60
CA THR A 60 1.13 11.28 4.06
C THR A 60 1.89 12.49 4.60
N ALA A 61 3.00 12.86 3.95
CA ALA A 61 3.73 14.09 4.28
C ALA A 61 2.87 15.33 4.04
N ILE A 62 2.18 15.43 2.89
CA ILE A 62 1.24 16.53 2.60
C ILE A 62 0.16 16.62 3.68
N GLU A 63 -0.51 15.52 4.00
CA GLU A 63 -1.57 15.48 5.03
C GLU A 63 -1.05 15.93 6.40
N ARG A 64 0.16 15.50 6.80
CA ARG A 64 0.81 15.86 8.06
C ARG A 64 1.13 17.35 8.12
N ILE A 65 1.74 17.90 7.05
CA ILE A 65 2.08 19.31 6.95
C ILE A 65 0.83 20.19 6.99
N LEU A 66 -0.21 19.81 6.23
CA LEU A 66 -1.50 20.50 6.22
C LEU A 66 -2.14 20.53 7.62
N LYS A 67 -2.27 19.36 8.26
CA LYS A 67 -2.83 19.26 9.62
C LYS A 67 -2.09 20.15 10.60
N ARG A 68 -0.76 20.12 10.59
CA ARG A 68 0.06 20.98 11.45
C ARG A 68 -0.21 22.46 11.19
N ARG A 69 -0.17 22.90 9.94
CA ARG A 69 -0.32 24.32 9.58
C ARG A 69 -1.74 24.85 9.84
N ILE A 70 -2.76 24.04 9.63
CA ILE A 70 -4.16 24.39 9.94
C ILE A 70 -4.37 24.50 11.45
N LEU A 71 -3.77 23.62 12.25
CA LEU A 71 -3.84 23.70 13.72
C LEU A 71 -3.25 25.01 14.27
N PHE A 72 -2.22 25.55 13.62
CA PHE A 72 -1.61 26.84 13.99
C PHE A 72 -2.33 28.06 13.36
N GLY A 73 -3.54 27.89 12.82
CA GLY A 73 -4.39 28.99 12.36
C GLY A 73 -4.07 29.54 10.97
N GLY A 74 -3.30 28.82 10.14
CA GLY A 74 -3.08 29.23 8.74
C GLY A 74 -4.35 29.13 7.87
N VAL A 75 -4.53 30.04 6.92
CA VAL A 75 -5.58 29.98 5.89
C VAL A 75 -5.00 30.46 4.55
N GLY A 76 -5.08 29.66 3.49
CA GLY A 76 -4.68 30.08 2.14
C GLY A 76 -3.16 30.21 1.93
N LYS A 77 -2.70 31.37 1.42
CA LYS A 77 -1.29 31.64 1.04
C LYS A 77 -0.23 31.30 2.10
N PRO A 78 -0.42 31.59 3.40
CA PRO A 78 0.51 31.22 4.48
C PRO A 78 0.66 29.70 4.69
N ILE A 79 -0.21 28.87 4.09
CA ILE A 79 -0.07 27.41 4.10
C ILE A 79 0.58 26.91 2.80
N ALA A 80 0.14 27.40 1.64
CA ALA A 80 0.51 26.85 0.34
C ALA A 80 2.00 26.97 0.02
N GLU A 81 2.59 28.17 0.13
CA GLU A 81 4.01 28.36 -0.16
C GLU A 81 4.91 27.56 0.82
N PRO A 82 4.68 27.65 2.15
CA PRO A 82 5.47 26.85 3.08
C PRO A 82 5.30 25.34 2.93
N LEU A 83 4.12 24.86 2.52
CA LEU A 83 3.89 23.45 2.21
C LEU A 83 4.80 23.00 1.06
N VAL A 84 4.79 23.73 -0.06
CA VAL A 84 5.59 23.37 -1.24
C VAL A 84 7.08 23.44 -0.93
N ARG A 85 7.55 24.53 -0.28
CA ARG A 85 8.95 24.67 0.14
C ARG A 85 9.42 23.52 1.01
N GLU A 86 8.60 23.10 1.97
CA GLU A 86 8.94 22.01 2.87
C GLU A 86 9.03 20.65 2.16
N LEU A 87 8.20 20.41 1.15
CA LEU A 87 8.28 19.22 0.31
C LEU A 87 9.58 19.19 -0.53
N VAL A 88 9.98 20.34 -1.07
CA VAL A 88 11.25 20.48 -1.81
C VAL A 88 12.45 20.29 -0.87
N TRP A 89 12.45 20.90 0.33
CA TRP A 89 13.50 20.71 1.33
C TRP A 89 13.70 19.23 1.72
N ALA A 90 12.60 18.51 1.92
CA ALA A 90 12.59 17.10 2.28
C ALA A 90 12.93 16.16 1.11
N ARG A 91 13.26 16.70 -0.08
CA ARG A 91 13.63 15.96 -1.30
C ARG A 91 12.52 15.04 -1.83
N TYR A 92 11.25 15.38 -1.60
CA TYR A 92 10.15 14.75 -2.32
C TYR A 92 10.14 15.12 -3.80
N PHE A 93 10.67 16.29 -4.11
CA PHE A 93 10.87 16.79 -5.45
C PHE A 93 12.35 17.15 -5.65
N PRO A 94 12.91 16.96 -6.85
CA PRO A 94 14.22 17.52 -7.18
C PRO A 94 14.25 19.03 -6.96
N ASP A 95 15.44 19.56 -6.70
CA ASP A 95 15.60 21.01 -6.60
C ASP A 95 15.26 21.65 -7.96
N GLU A 96 14.67 22.84 -7.93
CA GLU A 96 14.22 23.55 -9.12
C GLU A 96 13.27 22.71 -10.04
N SER A 97 12.50 21.78 -9.50
CA SER A 97 11.54 21.00 -10.30
C SER A 97 10.10 21.51 -10.20
N VAL A 98 9.77 22.30 -9.19
CA VAL A 98 8.40 22.76 -8.91
C VAL A 98 8.25 24.22 -9.31
N SER A 99 7.30 24.52 -10.20
CA SER A 99 7.00 25.89 -10.64
C SER A 99 6.38 26.72 -9.52
N GLU A 100 6.74 28.01 -9.42
CA GLU A 100 6.08 28.96 -8.52
C GLU A 100 4.57 29.08 -8.82
N SER A 101 4.13 28.87 -10.07
CA SER A 101 2.72 28.96 -10.46
C SER A 101 1.84 27.88 -9.82
N ILE A 102 2.43 26.74 -9.41
CA ILE A 102 1.69 25.67 -8.72
C ILE A 102 1.26 26.09 -7.32
N VAL A 103 2.00 27.01 -6.68
CA VAL A 103 1.70 27.50 -5.33
C VAL A 103 0.34 28.19 -5.32
N SER A 104 0.04 28.98 -6.35
CA SER A 104 -1.27 29.62 -6.50
C SER A 104 -2.41 28.61 -6.69
N LYS A 105 -2.17 27.50 -7.42
CA LYS A 105 -3.16 26.43 -7.57
C LYS A 105 -3.43 25.74 -6.23
N ILE A 106 -2.37 25.38 -5.50
CA ILE A 106 -2.48 24.74 -4.19
C ILE A 106 -3.16 25.65 -3.18
N GLN A 107 -2.87 26.94 -3.21
CA GLN A 107 -3.56 27.94 -2.37
C GLN A 107 -5.07 27.89 -2.60
N LYS A 108 -5.52 27.96 -3.87
CA LYS A 108 -6.94 27.90 -4.22
C LYS A 108 -7.58 26.59 -3.75
N THR A 109 -6.91 25.46 -3.94
CA THR A 109 -7.38 24.16 -3.44
C THR A 109 -7.56 24.17 -1.92
N ILE A 110 -6.58 24.67 -1.16
CA ILE A 110 -6.68 24.78 0.31
C ILE A 110 -7.88 25.65 0.72
N GLU A 111 -8.05 26.82 0.10
CA GLU A 111 -9.15 27.74 0.39
C GLU A 111 -10.52 27.11 0.10
N LEU A 112 -10.66 26.41 -1.03
CA LEU A 112 -11.87 25.67 -1.39
C LEU A 112 -12.23 24.61 -0.35
N TYR A 113 -11.28 23.77 0.06
CA TYR A 113 -11.52 22.73 1.05
C TYR A 113 -11.83 23.27 2.45
N LEU A 114 -11.19 24.36 2.87
CA LEU A 114 -11.49 25.02 4.14
C LEU A 114 -12.89 25.66 4.12
N THR A 115 -13.30 26.22 2.98
CA THR A 115 -14.65 26.77 2.79
C THR A 115 -15.68 25.67 2.80
N LEU A 116 -15.44 24.58 2.06
CA LEU A 116 -16.29 23.38 2.04
C LEU A 116 -16.48 22.82 3.45
N ARG A 117 -15.39 22.69 4.23
CA ARG A 117 -15.45 22.31 5.65
C ARG A 117 -16.41 23.19 6.43
N SER A 118 -16.29 24.51 6.28
CA SER A 118 -17.12 25.46 7.02
C SER A 118 -18.61 25.33 6.66
N ASN A 119 -18.92 25.09 5.39
CA ASN A 119 -20.29 24.89 4.92
C ASN A 119 -20.87 23.57 5.44
N ILE A 120 -20.12 22.47 5.38
CA ILE A 120 -20.57 21.16 5.88
C ILE A 120 -20.88 21.22 7.38
N LEU A 121 -20.01 21.86 8.19
CA LEU A 121 -20.23 21.96 9.64
C LEU A 121 -21.48 22.79 9.98
N LYS A 122 -21.84 23.77 9.14
CA LYS A 122 -23.05 24.57 9.30
C LYS A 122 -24.31 23.81 8.84
N GLN A 123 -24.23 23.05 7.75
CA GLN A 123 -25.39 22.44 7.10
C GLN A 123 -25.72 21.02 7.61
N HIS A 124 -24.72 20.25 8.07
CA HIS A 124 -24.85 18.82 8.35
C HIS A 124 -24.49 18.45 9.80
N HIS A 125 -25.34 18.80 10.76
CA HIS A 125 -25.13 18.52 12.19
C HIS A 125 -25.03 17.03 12.56
N LYS A 126 -25.42 16.10 11.66
CA LYS A 126 -25.24 14.66 11.85
C LYS A 126 -23.77 14.22 11.80
N LEU A 127 -22.92 14.98 11.11
CA LEU A 127 -21.50 14.67 10.99
C LEU A 127 -20.73 15.35 12.13
N THR A 128 -19.94 14.56 12.86
CA THR A 128 -19.08 15.10 13.91
C THR A 128 -17.94 15.91 13.31
N GLU A 129 -17.50 16.96 14.01
CA GLU A 129 -16.41 17.82 13.53
C GLU A 129 -15.14 17.00 13.23
N LYS A 130 -14.82 16.02 14.07
CA LYS A 130 -13.72 15.07 13.85
C LYS A 130 -13.82 14.36 12.51
N THR A 131 -15.02 13.92 12.12
CA THR A 131 -15.26 13.20 10.86
C THR A 131 -15.09 14.12 9.66
N VAL A 132 -15.65 15.34 9.73
CA VAL A 132 -15.52 16.34 8.67
C VAL A 132 -14.05 16.75 8.51
N ASN A 133 -13.36 17.07 9.61
CA ASN A 133 -11.94 17.41 9.61
C ASN A 133 -11.10 16.28 9.00
N GLN A 134 -11.40 15.02 9.33
CA GLN A 134 -10.71 13.88 8.74
C GLN A 134 -10.93 13.80 7.23
N TRP A 135 -12.18 13.90 6.75
CA TRP A 135 -12.49 13.82 5.33
C TRP A 135 -11.87 14.95 4.53
N ILE A 136 -12.01 16.18 4.99
CA ILE A 136 -11.45 17.36 4.31
C ILE A 136 -9.94 17.26 4.18
N ASN A 137 -9.23 16.88 5.27
CA ASN A 137 -7.78 16.70 5.21
C ASN A 137 -7.37 15.59 4.22
N GLN A 138 -8.13 14.50 4.16
CA GLN A 138 -7.85 13.39 3.26
C GLN A 138 -8.08 13.72 1.79
N LEU A 139 -9.21 14.37 1.47
CA LEU A 139 -9.50 14.82 0.11
C LEU A 139 -8.49 15.87 -0.35
N MET A 140 -8.24 16.89 0.48
CA MET A 140 -7.30 17.97 0.19
C MET A 140 -5.87 17.46 -0.02
N SER A 141 -5.39 16.54 0.83
CA SER A 141 -4.03 15.98 0.67
C SER A 141 -3.88 15.13 -0.61
N ALA A 142 -4.91 14.36 -0.97
CA ALA A 142 -4.93 13.58 -2.20
C ALA A 142 -4.96 14.46 -3.45
N GLU A 143 -5.78 15.52 -3.45
CA GLU A 143 -5.85 16.47 -4.57
C GLU A 143 -4.54 17.26 -4.74
N ILE A 144 -3.94 17.72 -3.64
CA ILE A 144 -2.65 18.44 -3.70
C ILE A 144 -1.54 17.54 -4.23
N GLU A 145 -1.48 16.25 -3.85
CA GLU A 145 -0.54 15.33 -4.48
C GLU A 145 -0.84 15.16 -5.97
N HIS A 146 -2.11 15.01 -6.35
CA HIS A 146 -2.49 14.87 -7.75
C HIS A 146 -2.05 16.06 -8.61
N LEU A 147 -2.11 17.28 -8.05
CA LEU A 147 -1.61 18.50 -8.69
C LEU A 147 -0.06 18.54 -8.76
N LEU A 148 0.62 18.18 -7.66
CA LEU A 148 2.08 18.27 -7.55
C LEU A 148 2.83 17.17 -8.32
N ALA A 149 2.27 15.96 -8.38
CA ALA A 149 2.90 14.78 -8.95
C ALA A 149 1.91 13.99 -9.83
N PRO A 150 1.48 14.56 -10.99
CA PRO A 150 0.51 13.91 -11.86
C PRO A 150 1.09 12.64 -12.49
N ARG A 151 0.55 11.47 -12.13
CA ARG A 151 1.05 10.17 -12.61
C ARG A 151 0.33 9.70 -13.86
N LYS A 152 0.40 10.45 -14.97
CA LYS A 152 -0.41 10.23 -16.20
C LYS A 152 -0.33 8.79 -16.74
N LYS A 153 0.88 8.23 -16.87
CA LYS A 153 1.10 6.85 -17.35
C LYS A 153 0.41 5.81 -16.46
N LYS A 154 0.53 5.98 -15.14
CA LYS A 154 -0.08 5.10 -14.14
C LYS A 154 -1.60 5.21 -14.12
N GLU A 155 -2.14 6.42 -14.27
CA GLU A 155 -3.59 6.64 -14.40
C GLU A 155 -4.14 6.01 -15.69
N ALA A 156 -3.42 6.12 -16.80
CA ALA A 156 -3.79 5.49 -18.07
C ALA A 156 -3.78 3.96 -17.96
N MET A 157 -2.74 3.38 -17.34
CA MET A 157 -2.66 1.93 -17.10
C MET A 157 -3.77 1.45 -16.16
N ALA A 158 -4.08 2.20 -15.09
CA ALA A 158 -5.17 1.85 -14.18
C ALA A 158 -6.54 1.86 -14.88
N SER A 159 -6.80 2.87 -15.72
CA SER A 159 -8.03 2.95 -16.52
C SER A 159 -8.11 1.85 -17.56
N PHE A 160 -6.99 1.53 -18.23
CA PHE A 160 -6.88 0.41 -19.16
C PHE A 160 -7.17 -0.92 -18.46
N MET A 161 -6.51 -1.17 -17.32
CA MET A 161 -6.72 -2.36 -16.49
C MET A 161 -8.16 -2.49 -16.02
N PHE A 162 -8.80 -1.39 -15.61
CA PHE A 162 -10.22 -1.37 -15.25
C PHE A 162 -11.10 -1.86 -16.41
N ASN A 163 -10.90 -1.32 -17.61
CA ASN A 163 -11.70 -1.71 -18.79
C ASN A 163 -11.49 -3.17 -19.19
N ILE A 164 -10.27 -3.70 -19.03
CA ILE A 164 -9.97 -5.10 -19.31
C ILE A 164 -10.58 -6.02 -18.24
N ILE A 165 -10.57 -5.65 -16.96
CA ILE A 165 -10.97 -6.54 -15.86
C ILE A 165 -12.48 -6.51 -15.58
N LYS A 166 -13.14 -5.35 -15.72
CA LYS A 166 -14.56 -5.20 -15.37
C LYS A 166 -15.51 -6.23 -16.01
N PRO A 167 -15.30 -6.74 -17.25
CA PRO A 167 -16.21 -7.73 -17.83
C PRO A 167 -16.16 -9.09 -17.11
N TYR A 168 -15.04 -9.40 -16.44
CA TYR A 168 -14.83 -10.70 -15.78
C TYR A 168 -15.31 -10.74 -14.32
N ILE A 169 -15.78 -9.62 -13.79
CA ILE A 169 -16.36 -9.54 -12.45
C ILE A 169 -17.88 -9.49 -12.63
N ASN A 170 -18.60 -10.39 -11.97
CA ASN A 170 -20.05 -10.39 -11.92
C ASN A 170 -20.51 -10.46 -10.46
N ILE A 171 -21.35 -9.49 -10.06
CA ILE A 171 -21.97 -9.48 -8.75
C ILE A 171 -23.47 -9.71 -8.96
N GLU A 172 -23.96 -10.88 -8.57
CA GLU A 172 -25.38 -11.22 -8.63
C GLU A 172 -26.18 -10.28 -7.71
N ASP A 173 -27.37 -9.90 -8.15
CA ASP A 173 -28.34 -9.05 -7.43
C ASP A 173 -27.89 -7.59 -7.19
N GLN A 174 -26.94 -7.08 -7.98
CA GLN A 174 -26.54 -5.67 -7.99
C GLN A 174 -26.62 -5.05 -9.37
N ASP A 175 -26.75 -3.73 -9.42
CA ASP A 175 -26.70 -2.99 -10.67
C ASP A 175 -25.28 -2.96 -11.25
N GLU A 176 -25.20 -2.65 -12.54
CA GLU A 176 -23.92 -2.58 -13.26
C GLU A 176 -23.03 -1.46 -12.70
N GLN A 177 -23.62 -0.39 -12.17
CA GLN A 177 -22.89 0.71 -11.55
C GLN A 177 -22.14 0.27 -10.28
N ALA A 178 -22.79 -0.45 -9.35
CA ALA A 178 -22.11 -0.95 -8.16
C ALA A 178 -20.98 -1.91 -8.51
N LYS A 179 -21.19 -2.79 -9.51
CA LYS A 179 -20.15 -3.69 -10.02
C LYS A 179 -18.94 -2.90 -10.52
N ASP A 180 -19.16 -1.89 -11.35
CA ASP A 180 -18.09 -1.07 -11.93
C ASP A 180 -17.34 -0.29 -10.83
N VAL A 181 -18.02 0.27 -9.84
CA VAL A 181 -17.38 0.93 -8.70
C VAL A 181 -16.50 -0.04 -7.91
N GLN A 182 -16.96 -1.27 -7.67
CA GLN A 182 -16.17 -2.27 -6.94
C GLN A 182 -14.95 -2.75 -7.75
N ALA A 183 -15.09 -2.94 -9.06
CA ALA A 183 -13.97 -3.25 -9.94
C ALA A 183 -12.95 -2.09 -9.99
N PHE A 184 -13.44 -0.85 -10.08
CA PHE A 184 -12.62 0.35 -10.03
C PHE A 184 -11.81 0.42 -8.72
N ILE A 185 -12.46 0.32 -7.57
CA ILE A 185 -11.80 0.32 -6.25
C ILE A 185 -10.74 -0.78 -6.17
N ALA A 186 -11.05 -1.98 -6.64
CA ALA A 186 -10.13 -3.11 -6.62
C ALA A 186 -8.88 -2.86 -7.48
N VAL A 187 -9.04 -2.31 -8.70
CA VAL A 187 -7.92 -1.95 -9.59
C VAL A 187 -7.07 -0.83 -8.97
N ARG A 188 -7.70 0.23 -8.47
CA ARG A 188 -7.00 1.33 -7.79
C ARG A 188 -6.16 0.84 -6.61
N LYS A 189 -6.69 -0.07 -5.79
CA LYS A 189 -5.95 -0.65 -4.65
C LYS A 189 -4.88 -1.64 -5.06
N ALA A 190 -5.14 -2.48 -6.06
CA ALA A 190 -4.26 -3.58 -6.43
C ALA A 190 -3.09 -3.13 -7.32
N TYR A 191 -3.34 -2.21 -8.24
CA TYR A 191 -2.35 -1.73 -9.20
C TYR A 191 -1.80 -0.35 -8.82
N ALA A 192 -2.68 0.62 -8.56
CA ALA A 192 -2.24 1.98 -8.30
C ALA A 192 -1.74 2.21 -6.86
N HIS A 193 -1.95 1.23 -5.98
CA HIS A 193 -1.68 1.29 -4.53
C HIS A 193 -2.37 2.45 -3.83
N ASP A 194 -3.53 2.88 -4.33
CA ASP A 194 -4.30 3.95 -3.71
C ASP A 194 -4.71 3.56 -2.28
N ASP A 195 -4.37 4.41 -1.32
CA ASP A 195 -4.83 4.28 0.05
C ASP A 195 -6.22 4.87 0.25
N LEU A 196 -6.74 4.78 1.48
CA LEU A 196 -8.11 5.23 1.78
C LEU A 196 -8.37 6.70 1.37
N PRO A 197 -7.47 7.66 1.63
CA PRO A 197 -7.60 9.04 1.17
C PRO A 197 -7.68 9.17 -0.35
N PHE A 198 -6.81 8.51 -1.12
CA PHE A 198 -6.89 8.53 -2.58
C PHE A 198 -8.18 7.91 -3.11
N LEU A 199 -8.61 6.78 -2.55
CA LEU A 199 -9.88 6.17 -2.94
C LEU A 199 -11.07 7.10 -2.65
N ARG A 200 -11.07 7.77 -1.49
CA ARG A 200 -12.10 8.76 -1.14
C ARG A 200 -12.10 9.91 -2.14
N TYR A 201 -10.93 10.45 -2.48
CA TYR A 201 -10.79 11.52 -3.45
C TYR A 201 -11.32 11.13 -4.84
N ARG A 202 -10.98 9.94 -5.33
CA ARG A 202 -11.44 9.47 -6.65
C ARG A 202 -12.93 9.21 -6.69
N LEU A 203 -13.48 8.54 -5.68
CA LEU A 203 -14.92 8.30 -5.57
C LEU A 203 -15.69 9.62 -5.36
N PHE A 204 -15.09 10.58 -4.65
CA PHE A 204 -15.64 11.92 -4.50
C PHE A 204 -15.71 12.64 -5.85
N ASN A 205 -14.64 12.66 -6.63
CA ASN A 205 -14.64 13.26 -7.97
C ASN A 205 -15.60 12.54 -8.93
N GLN A 206 -15.76 11.22 -8.80
CA GLN A 206 -16.72 10.47 -9.61
C GLN A 206 -18.18 10.79 -9.25
N PHE A 207 -18.47 11.06 -7.97
CA PHE A 207 -19.82 11.37 -7.49
C PHE A 207 -20.20 12.85 -7.71
N PHE A 208 -19.28 13.77 -7.43
CA PHE A 208 -19.53 15.21 -7.43
C PHE A 208 -18.95 15.97 -8.62
N GLY A 209 -18.01 15.38 -9.35
CA GLY A 209 -17.13 16.11 -10.26
C GLY A 209 -15.98 16.80 -9.54
N GLU A 210 -15.22 17.61 -10.28
CA GLU A 210 -14.14 18.42 -9.69
C GLU A 210 -14.70 19.49 -8.74
N LEU A 211 -14.03 19.69 -7.60
CA LEU A 211 -14.39 20.74 -6.66
C LEU A 211 -13.90 22.08 -7.19
N THR A 212 -14.84 22.96 -7.53
CA THR A 212 -14.60 24.32 -8.00
C THR A 212 -15.43 25.29 -7.18
N GLU A 213 -15.21 26.60 -7.37
CA GLU A 213 -16.04 27.63 -6.73
C GLU A 213 -17.52 27.50 -7.14
N GLU A 214 -17.78 27.06 -8.36
CA GLU A 214 -19.13 26.84 -8.91
C GLU A 214 -19.80 25.60 -8.32
N SER A 215 -19.06 24.49 -8.18
CA SER A 215 -19.62 23.24 -7.64
C SER A 215 -19.72 23.26 -6.11
N LEU A 216 -19.06 24.19 -5.43
CA LEU A 216 -18.97 24.26 -3.96
C LEU A 216 -20.32 24.22 -3.24
N SER A 217 -21.33 24.98 -3.71
CA SER A 217 -22.66 24.99 -3.07
C SER A 217 -23.32 23.63 -3.18
N TYR A 218 -23.37 23.09 -4.41
CA TYR A 218 -23.95 21.78 -4.70
C TYR A 218 -23.28 20.66 -3.88
N VAL A 219 -21.95 20.65 -3.84
CA VAL A 219 -21.17 19.68 -3.06
C VAL A 219 -21.48 19.81 -1.58
N SER A 220 -21.53 21.03 -1.04
CA SER A 220 -21.79 21.24 0.39
C SER A 220 -23.18 20.75 0.79
N GLU A 221 -24.21 21.06 0.01
CA GLU A 221 -25.60 20.65 0.26
C GLU A 221 -25.76 19.13 0.19
N ASN A 222 -25.10 18.48 -0.76
CA ASN A 222 -25.22 17.05 -1.02
C ASN A 222 -24.13 16.19 -0.34
N PHE A 223 -23.26 16.81 0.47
CA PHE A 223 -22.09 16.14 1.03
C PHE A 223 -22.44 14.89 1.84
N LEU A 224 -23.48 14.94 2.68
CA LEU A 224 -23.90 13.79 3.51
C LEU A 224 -24.29 12.58 2.63
N LYS A 225 -25.00 12.82 1.53
CA LYS A 225 -25.39 11.75 0.59
C LYS A 225 -24.17 11.12 -0.07
N GLY A 226 -23.24 11.93 -0.57
CA GLY A 226 -22.00 11.41 -1.16
C GLY A 226 -21.11 10.71 -0.12
N TYR A 227 -21.04 11.24 1.11
CA TYR A 227 -20.33 10.61 2.22
C TYR A 227 -20.88 9.20 2.52
N ASP A 228 -22.20 9.05 2.62
CA ASP A 228 -22.84 7.77 2.92
C ASP A 228 -22.64 6.77 1.77
N GLU A 229 -22.82 7.22 0.52
CA GLU A 229 -22.61 6.38 -0.68
C GLU A 229 -21.16 5.89 -0.79
N ILE A 230 -20.18 6.81 -0.72
CA ILE A 230 -18.76 6.45 -0.81
C ILE A 230 -18.36 5.49 0.32
N ASN A 231 -18.83 5.72 1.55
CA ASN A 231 -18.54 4.81 2.66
C ASN A 231 -19.21 3.45 2.50
N SER A 232 -20.41 3.38 1.93
CA SER A 232 -21.09 2.13 1.58
C SER A 232 -20.22 1.30 0.62
N GLN A 233 -19.75 1.93 -0.47
CA GLN A 233 -18.91 1.27 -1.47
C GLN A 233 -17.56 0.81 -0.89
N LEU A 234 -16.91 1.61 -0.05
CA LEU A 234 -15.64 1.25 0.61
C LEU A 234 -15.80 0.15 1.67
N LYS A 235 -17.01 -0.05 2.20
CA LYS A 235 -17.36 -1.07 3.19
C LYS A 235 -18.09 -2.28 2.59
N HIS A 236 -18.14 -2.37 1.26
CA HIS A 236 -18.85 -3.44 0.57
C HIS A 236 -18.47 -4.84 1.09
N PRO A 237 -19.45 -5.73 1.40
CA PRO A 237 -19.18 -7.02 2.06
C PRO A 237 -18.24 -7.95 1.30
N ARG A 238 -18.20 -7.83 -0.04
CA ARG A 238 -17.39 -8.68 -0.91
C ARG A 238 -16.12 -8.01 -1.43
N LYS A 239 -15.79 -6.80 -0.96
CA LYS A 239 -14.63 -6.02 -1.44
C LYS A 239 -13.31 -6.80 -1.43
N ASP A 240 -13.08 -7.62 -0.41
CA ASP A 240 -11.82 -8.38 -0.28
C ASP A 240 -11.75 -9.54 -1.28
N LYS A 241 -12.88 -10.18 -1.60
CA LYS A 241 -12.94 -11.22 -2.64
C LYS A 241 -12.64 -10.63 -4.02
N ILE A 242 -13.26 -9.49 -4.32
CA ILE A 242 -13.04 -8.76 -5.59
C ILE A 242 -11.59 -8.29 -5.67
N LEU A 243 -11.08 -7.67 -4.60
CA LEU A 243 -9.69 -7.22 -4.53
C LEU A 243 -8.69 -8.34 -4.77
N ASN A 244 -8.87 -9.52 -4.15
CA ASN A 244 -7.98 -10.65 -4.35
C ASN A 244 -8.02 -11.16 -5.79
N TYR A 245 -9.22 -11.26 -6.38
CA TYR A 245 -9.36 -11.64 -7.79
C TYR A 245 -8.59 -10.69 -8.73
N VAL A 246 -8.70 -9.37 -8.49
CA VAL A 246 -7.99 -8.36 -9.28
C VAL A 246 -6.47 -8.43 -9.04
N LYS A 247 -6.03 -8.60 -7.79
CA LYS A 247 -4.61 -8.72 -7.42
C LYS A 247 -3.91 -9.85 -8.18
N ASP A 248 -4.57 -10.98 -8.35
CA ASP A 248 -4.03 -12.13 -9.10
C ASP A 248 -3.77 -11.82 -10.59
N LYS A 249 -4.38 -10.74 -11.12
CA LYS A 249 -4.23 -10.31 -12.53
C LYS A 249 -3.30 -9.11 -12.67
N THR A 250 -3.03 -8.37 -11.60
CA THR A 250 -2.19 -7.17 -11.62
C THR A 250 -0.79 -7.44 -12.18
N VAL A 251 -0.22 -8.62 -11.95
CA VAL A 251 1.09 -9.00 -12.51
C VAL A 251 1.19 -8.78 -14.02
N VAL A 252 0.13 -9.10 -14.77
CA VAL A 252 0.10 -8.93 -16.22
C VAL A 252 0.29 -7.45 -16.59
N PHE A 253 -0.35 -6.56 -15.84
CA PHE A 253 -0.28 -5.12 -16.05
C PHE A 253 1.04 -4.50 -15.58
N PHE A 254 1.66 -5.03 -14.52
CA PHE A 254 3.02 -4.61 -14.14
C PHE A 254 4.05 -4.94 -15.22
N ILE A 255 3.95 -6.13 -15.82
CA ILE A 255 4.86 -6.53 -16.90
C ILE A 255 4.57 -5.75 -18.18
N LEU A 256 3.30 -5.46 -18.47
CA LEU A 256 2.91 -4.59 -19.58
C LEU A 256 3.42 -3.15 -19.38
N GLU A 257 3.32 -2.60 -18.17
CA GLU A 257 3.87 -1.28 -17.84
C GLU A 257 5.39 -1.23 -18.07
N ASP A 258 6.12 -2.24 -17.61
CA ASP A 258 7.57 -2.34 -17.85
C ASP A 258 7.89 -2.42 -19.33
N LEU A 259 7.14 -3.23 -20.08
CA LEU A 259 7.31 -3.38 -21.52
C LEU A 259 7.13 -2.04 -22.24
N LEU A 260 6.08 -1.28 -21.89
CA LEU A 260 5.81 0.05 -22.47
C LEU A 260 6.85 1.10 -22.07
N ASN A 261 7.44 0.99 -20.87
CA ASN A 261 8.49 1.90 -20.43
C ASN A 261 9.85 1.61 -21.08
N VAL A 262 10.16 0.34 -21.39
CA VAL A 262 11.39 -0.08 -22.07
C VAL A 262 11.34 0.22 -23.57
N GLU A 263 10.22 -0.06 -24.23
CA GLU A 263 10.07 0.00 -25.69
C GLU A 263 9.36 1.29 -26.17
N GLN A 264 9.79 2.45 -25.66
CA GLN A 264 9.19 3.75 -26.01
C GLN A 264 9.29 4.01 -27.52
N GLY A 265 8.17 3.95 -28.23
CA GLY A 265 8.10 4.10 -29.69
C GLY A 265 8.32 2.82 -30.51
N GLY A 266 8.90 1.77 -29.92
CA GLY A 266 9.22 0.50 -30.59
C GLY A 266 8.11 -0.55 -30.51
N ILE A 267 7.15 -0.37 -29.59
CA ILE A 267 6.15 -1.39 -29.26
C ILE A 267 5.30 -1.82 -30.47
N ARG A 268 4.96 -0.88 -31.37
CA ARG A 268 4.13 -1.17 -32.57
C ARG A 268 4.83 -2.11 -33.55
N GLN A 269 6.16 -2.04 -33.62
CA GLN A 269 6.96 -2.95 -34.43
C GLN A 269 7.17 -4.28 -33.70
N LEU A 270 7.42 -4.22 -32.39
CA LEU A 270 7.67 -5.40 -31.56
C LEU A 270 6.47 -6.36 -31.51
N VAL A 271 5.24 -5.84 -31.48
CA VAL A 271 4.01 -6.66 -31.44
C VAL A 271 3.84 -7.52 -32.71
N ARG A 272 4.44 -7.11 -33.83
CA ARG A 272 4.45 -7.89 -35.08
C ARG A 272 5.45 -9.05 -35.06
N ASP A 273 6.52 -8.95 -34.26
CA ASP A 273 7.50 -10.02 -34.02
C ASP A 273 7.19 -10.75 -32.70
N GLU A 274 6.38 -11.80 -32.78
CA GLU A 274 5.99 -12.60 -31.61
C GLU A 274 7.20 -13.18 -30.85
N ALA A 275 8.25 -13.59 -31.56
CA ALA A 275 9.47 -14.12 -30.95
C ALA A 275 10.27 -13.01 -30.25
N GLY A 276 10.35 -11.83 -30.86
CA GLY A 276 10.89 -10.61 -30.25
C GLY A 276 10.15 -10.23 -28.98
N LEU A 277 8.83 -10.08 -29.06
CA LEU A 277 7.97 -9.73 -27.93
C LEU A 277 8.13 -10.74 -26.78
N LYS A 278 8.15 -12.04 -27.08
CA LYS A 278 8.36 -13.09 -26.08
C LYS A 278 9.72 -12.95 -25.38
N ARG A 279 10.80 -12.67 -26.13
CA ARG A 279 12.14 -12.46 -25.56
C ARG A 279 12.18 -11.28 -24.60
N VAL A 280 11.59 -10.14 -25.00
CA VAL A 280 11.55 -8.93 -24.14
C VAL A 280 10.73 -9.20 -22.88
N ILE A 281 9.51 -9.75 -23.00
CA ILE A 281 8.69 -10.09 -21.83
C ILE A 281 9.40 -11.05 -20.88
N PHE A 282 10.12 -12.05 -21.41
CA PHE A 282 10.86 -13.01 -20.58
C PHE A 282 12.03 -12.34 -19.85
N SER A 283 12.74 -11.40 -20.48
CA SER A 283 13.79 -10.64 -19.81
C SER A 283 13.24 -9.77 -18.67
N ILE A 284 12.09 -9.12 -18.87
CA ILE A 284 11.39 -8.33 -17.83
C ILE A 284 10.97 -9.24 -16.67
N CYS A 285 10.36 -10.38 -16.97
CA CYS A 285 9.99 -11.38 -15.98
C CYS A 285 11.21 -11.85 -15.18
N HIS A 286 12.33 -12.16 -15.86
CA HIS A 286 13.55 -12.61 -15.21
C HIS A 286 14.12 -11.54 -14.26
N ALA A 287 14.16 -10.28 -14.68
CA ALA A 287 14.60 -9.16 -13.84
C ALA A 287 13.70 -9.00 -12.60
N ARG A 288 12.37 -9.02 -12.78
CA ARG A 288 11.39 -8.94 -11.68
C ARG A 288 11.51 -10.12 -10.71
N TYR A 289 11.69 -11.34 -11.22
CA TYR A 289 11.83 -12.55 -10.41
C TYR A 289 13.15 -12.56 -9.63
N GLY A 290 14.24 -12.08 -10.22
CA GLY A 290 15.51 -11.88 -9.51
C GLY A 290 15.38 -10.87 -8.37
N GLY A 291 14.69 -9.74 -8.63
CA GLY A 291 14.38 -8.74 -7.63
C GLY A 291 13.56 -9.29 -6.46
N ILE A 292 12.50 -10.05 -6.74
CA ILE A 292 11.63 -10.62 -5.70
C ILE A 292 12.34 -11.71 -4.90
N ALA A 293 13.12 -12.59 -5.55
CA ALA A 293 13.90 -13.62 -4.87
C ALA A 293 14.92 -12.99 -3.90
N SER A 294 15.57 -11.91 -4.32
CA SER A 294 16.51 -11.16 -3.50
C SER A 294 15.81 -10.49 -2.30
N LYS A 295 14.62 -9.91 -2.50
CA LYS A 295 13.79 -9.32 -1.42
C LYS A 295 13.30 -10.38 -0.43
N VAL A 296 12.83 -11.52 -0.93
CA VAL A 296 12.39 -12.68 -0.13
C VAL A 296 13.54 -13.22 0.72
N ARG A 297 14.71 -13.47 0.12
CA ARG A 297 15.90 -13.94 0.86
C ARG A 297 16.31 -12.98 1.96
N ARG A 298 16.36 -11.67 1.67
CA ARG A 298 16.64 -10.65 2.70
C ARG A 298 15.59 -10.66 3.82
N ALA A 299 14.32 -10.79 3.48
CA ALA A 299 13.24 -10.83 4.46
C ALA A 299 13.35 -12.07 5.37
N ILE A 300 13.63 -13.26 4.81
CA ILE A 300 13.85 -14.49 5.58
C ILE A 300 15.02 -14.32 6.55
N ILE A 301 16.18 -13.87 6.05
CA ILE A 301 17.39 -13.68 6.87
C ILE A 301 17.13 -12.69 8.01
N ARG A 302 16.53 -11.53 7.69
CA ARG A 302 16.19 -10.51 8.71
C ARG A 302 15.21 -11.06 9.74
N SER A 303 14.20 -11.81 9.33
CA SER A 303 13.25 -12.45 10.24
C SER A 303 13.92 -13.50 11.13
N VAL A 304 14.77 -14.38 10.59
CA VAL A 304 15.51 -15.39 11.37
C VAL A 304 16.38 -14.70 12.43
N ILE A 305 17.16 -13.68 12.05
CA ILE A 305 18.01 -12.91 12.98
C ILE A 305 17.15 -12.23 14.04
N PHE A 306 16.08 -11.55 13.63
CA PHE A 306 15.19 -10.86 14.56
C PHE A 306 14.56 -11.82 15.57
N ILE A 307 14.02 -12.95 15.11
CA ILE A 307 13.39 -13.97 15.97
C ILE A 307 14.43 -14.56 16.91
N LEU A 308 15.63 -14.90 16.42
CA LEU A 308 16.70 -15.47 17.24
C LEU A 308 17.13 -14.50 18.36
N LEU A 309 17.39 -13.24 18.02
CA LEU A 309 17.82 -12.23 18.98
C LEU A 309 16.72 -11.94 20.02
N THR A 310 15.49 -11.73 19.56
CA THR A 310 14.36 -11.47 20.48
C THR A 310 14.09 -12.68 21.36
N LYS A 311 14.14 -13.91 20.82
CA LYS A 311 14.00 -15.12 21.62
C LYS A 311 15.10 -15.31 22.64
N ALA A 312 16.37 -15.12 22.25
CA ALA A 312 17.48 -15.20 23.19
C ALA A 312 17.29 -14.18 24.32
N PHE A 313 16.93 -12.94 24.00
CA PHE A 313 16.63 -11.92 25.01
C PHE A 313 15.49 -12.33 25.94
N PHE A 314 14.33 -12.74 25.42
CA PHE A 314 13.20 -13.16 26.24
C PHE A 314 13.52 -14.41 27.08
N ALA A 315 14.25 -15.36 26.51
CA ALA A 315 14.66 -16.58 27.20
C ALA A 315 15.60 -16.29 28.37
N PHE A 316 16.54 -15.35 28.25
CA PHE A 316 17.42 -15.00 29.37
C PHE A 316 16.78 -14.03 30.35
N ALA A 317 16.12 -12.97 29.86
CA ALA A 317 15.58 -11.90 30.71
C ALA A 317 14.31 -12.32 31.46
N VAL A 318 13.41 -13.03 30.79
CA VAL A 318 12.10 -13.38 31.34
C VAL A 318 12.09 -14.83 31.81
N GLU A 319 12.38 -15.78 30.91
CA GLU A 319 12.26 -17.20 31.23
C GLU A 319 13.34 -17.65 32.22
N GLY A 320 14.60 -17.26 32.02
CA GLY A 320 15.72 -17.61 32.90
C GLY A 320 15.56 -17.03 34.30
N THR A 321 15.12 -15.77 34.41
CA THR A 321 14.80 -15.13 35.70
C THR A 321 13.67 -15.87 36.40
N TYR A 322 12.58 -16.19 35.69
CA TYR A 322 11.46 -16.94 36.23
C TYR A 322 11.87 -18.34 36.70
N GLU A 323 12.63 -19.09 35.88
CA GLU A 323 13.10 -20.42 36.24
C GLU A 323 14.03 -20.41 37.47
N THR A 324 14.90 -19.41 37.57
CA THR A 324 15.80 -19.26 38.71
C THR A 324 15.02 -18.95 40.00
N ILE A 325 14.02 -18.07 39.94
CA ILE A 325 13.22 -17.69 41.11
C ILE A 325 12.31 -18.84 41.58
N PHE A 326 11.63 -19.53 40.66
CA PHE A 326 10.60 -20.52 41.00
C PHE A 326 11.10 -21.96 41.06
N PHE A 327 12.13 -22.32 40.30
CA PHE A 327 12.63 -23.69 40.19
C PHE A 327 14.08 -23.85 40.68
N GLY A 328 14.76 -22.76 41.05
CA GLY A 328 16.12 -22.75 41.59
C GLY A 328 17.22 -23.12 40.60
N ARG A 329 16.88 -23.41 39.34
CA ARG A 329 17.83 -23.74 38.26
C ARG A 329 17.20 -23.45 36.89
N ILE A 330 18.06 -23.13 35.92
CA ILE A 330 17.67 -22.99 34.52
C ILE A 330 17.59 -24.37 33.88
N ILE A 331 16.48 -24.67 33.22
CA ILE A 331 16.29 -25.92 32.47
C ILE A 331 16.82 -25.71 31.04
N TRP A 332 18.14 -25.83 30.89
CA TRP A 332 18.85 -25.55 29.63
C TRP A 332 18.27 -26.25 28.39
N THR A 333 17.70 -27.45 28.54
CA THR A 333 17.05 -28.17 27.44
C THR A 333 15.80 -27.44 26.94
N SER A 334 14.92 -26.99 27.84
CA SER A 334 13.73 -26.20 27.52
C SER A 334 14.13 -24.86 26.89
N THR A 335 15.11 -24.17 27.49
CA THR A 335 15.63 -22.90 26.99
C THR A 335 16.21 -23.03 25.58
N ALA A 336 17.04 -24.06 25.33
CA ALA A 336 17.65 -24.30 24.03
C ALA A 336 16.62 -24.59 22.93
N ILE A 337 15.62 -25.44 23.23
CA ILE A 337 14.53 -25.76 22.30
C ILE A 337 13.69 -24.51 22.01
N ASN A 338 13.40 -23.69 23.02
CA ASN A 338 12.58 -22.48 22.87
C ASN A 338 13.28 -21.39 22.06
N ILE A 339 14.61 -21.25 22.21
CA ILE A 339 15.41 -20.33 21.40
C ILE A 339 15.57 -20.86 19.98
N GLY A 340 15.83 -22.17 19.82
CA GLY A 340 16.23 -22.77 18.55
C GLY A 340 15.08 -23.05 17.56
N ILE A 341 13.96 -23.62 18.03
CA ILE A 341 12.91 -24.09 17.11
C ILE A 341 12.29 -22.96 16.27
N PRO A 342 11.90 -21.79 16.82
CA PRO A 342 11.21 -20.78 16.00
C PRO A 342 12.06 -20.20 14.86
N PRO A 343 13.35 -19.82 15.06
CA PRO A 343 14.24 -19.45 13.96
C PRO A 343 14.48 -20.57 12.95
N LEU A 344 14.65 -21.82 13.42
CA LEU A 344 14.83 -22.98 12.53
C LEU A 344 13.60 -23.23 11.68
N LEU A 345 12.40 -23.10 12.24
CA LEU A 345 11.15 -23.20 11.51
C LEU A 345 11.04 -22.12 10.44
N MET A 346 11.38 -20.86 10.75
CA MET A 346 11.41 -19.76 9.78
C MET A 346 12.36 -20.06 8.62
N ALA A 347 13.58 -20.53 8.93
CA ALA A 347 14.57 -20.89 7.93
C ALA A 347 14.07 -22.05 7.05
N PHE A 348 13.53 -23.10 7.68
CA PHE A 348 12.98 -24.27 7.01
C PHE A 348 11.84 -23.90 6.05
N ILE A 349 10.83 -23.16 6.52
CA ILE A 349 9.72 -22.70 5.66
C ILE A 349 10.28 -21.82 4.53
N GLY A 350 11.24 -20.96 4.83
CA GLY A 350 11.91 -20.10 3.86
C GLY A 350 12.53 -20.84 2.67
N LEU A 351 13.01 -22.07 2.85
CA LEU A 351 13.55 -22.91 1.76
C LEU A 351 12.49 -23.36 0.75
N PHE A 352 11.23 -23.48 1.18
CA PHE A 352 10.11 -23.87 0.32
C PHE A 352 9.48 -22.67 -0.41
N ILE A 353 9.82 -21.44 -0.03
CA ILE A 353 9.32 -20.24 -0.68
C ILE A 353 10.10 -20.04 -1.98
N LYS A 354 9.48 -20.41 -3.09
CA LYS A 354 10.05 -20.31 -4.44
C LYS A 354 9.53 -19.08 -5.17
N ALA A 355 10.41 -18.43 -5.91
CA ALA A 355 10.04 -17.40 -6.88
C ALA A 355 9.30 -18.04 -8.07
N PRO A 356 8.59 -17.25 -8.90
CA PRO A 356 7.89 -17.77 -10.07
C PRO A 356 8.85 -18.41 -11.08
N ASP A 357 8.34 -19.34 -11.87
CA ASP A 357 9.10 -20.15 -12.83
C ASP A 357 8.85 -19.74 -14.29
N ARG A 358 9.44 -20.49 -15.22
CA ARG A 358 9.29 -20.24 -16.67
C ARG A 358 7.85 -20.45 -17.15
N THR A 359 7.12 -21.41 -16.57
CA THR A 359 5.72 -21.67 -16.95
C THR A 359 4.85 -20.46 -16.62
N ASN A 360 5.13 -19.80 -15.50
CA ASN A 360 4.50 -18.53 -15.15
C ASN A 360 4.82 -17.41 -16.16
N SER A 361 6.06 -17.32 -16.65
CA SER A 361 6.42 -16.35 -17.71
C SER A 361 5.68 -16.62 -19.02
N GLU A 362 5.44 -17.88 -19.38
CA GLU A 362 4.62 -18.24 -20.55
C GLU A 362 3.17 -17.79 -20.40
N ARG A 363 2.57 -17.97 -19.21
CA ARG A 363 1.22 -17.46 -18.94
C ARG A 363 1.15 -15.95 -19.04
N ILE A 364 2.11 -15.23 -18.45
CA ILE A 364 2.19 -13.77 -18.54
C ILE A 364 2.29 -13.34 -20.00
N PHE A 365 3.18 -13.96 -20.78
CA PHE A 365 3.31 -13.68 -22.22
C PHE A 365 1.97 -13.85 -22.95
N ASN A 366 1.28 -14.97 -22.74
CA ASN A 366 0.00 -15.24 -23.39
C ASN A 366 -1.05 -14.17 -23.05
N TYR A 367 -1.13 -13.73 -21.79
CA TYR A 367 -2.06 -12.68 -21.39
C TYR A 367 -1.67 -11.30 -21.95
N VAL A 368 -0.39 -10.91 -21.88
CA VAL A 368 0.07 -9.63 -22.43
C VAL A 368 -0.18 -9.58 -23.93
N HIS A 369 0.17 -10.64 -24.65
CA HIS A 369 -0.06 -10.76 -26.09
C HIS A 369 -1.56 -10.67 -26.43
N ALA A 370 -2.42 -11.41 -25.72
CA ALA A 370 -3.87 -11.36 -25.93
C ALA A 370 -4.48 -9.98 -25.62
N ILE A 371 -3.98 -9.28 -24.60
CA ILE A 371 -4.41 -7.92 -24.25
C ILE A 371 -4.03 -6.94 -25.35
N LEU A 372 -2.80 -7.02 -25.88
CA LEU A 372 -2.31 -6.09 -26.90
C LEU A 372 -3.05 -6.27 -28.24
N ILE A 373 -3.24 -7.51 -28.68
CA ILE A 373 -3.81 -7.81 -30.00
C ILE A 373 -5.34 -7.83 -29.95
N ASN A 374 -5.93 -8.60 -29.04
CA ASN A 374 -7.39 -8.87 -29.06
C ASN A 374 -8.18 -7.92 -28.15
N GLY A 375 -7.51 -7.14 -27.29
CA GLY A 375 -8.17 -6.36 -26.23
C GLY A 375 -8.91 -7.24 -25.20
N ASN A 376 -8.76 -8.56 -25.28
CA ASN A 376 -9.47 -9.53 -24.46
C ASN A 376 -8.52 -10.69 -24.11
N PRO A 377 -8.00 -10.73 -22.86
CA PRO A 377 -7.10 -11.80 -22.41
C PRO A 377 -7.75 -13.17 -22.29
N ASN A 378 -9.08 -13.25 -22.35
CA ASN A 378 -9.89 -14.42 -21.98
C ASN A 378 -9.38 -15.09 -20.68
N PHE A 379 -9.42 -14.34 -19.57
CA PHE A 379 -9.00 -14.89 -18.28
C PHE A 379 -9.78 -16.18 -17.98
N GLN A 380 -9.06 -17.27 -17.67
CA GLN A 380 -9.63 -18.61 -17.52
C GLN A 380 -10.76 -18.70 -16.47
N LYS A 381 -10.84 -17.75 -15.53
CA LYS A 381 -11.83 -17.75 -14.44
C LYS A 381 -12.54 -16.41 -14.38
N HIS A 382 -13.86 -16.44 -14.56
CA HIS A 382 -14.74 -15.32 -14.22
C HIS A 382 -15.04 -15.36 -12.72
N LEU A 383 -15.14 -14.19 -12.10
CA LEU A 383 -15.58 -14.06 -10.72
C LEU A 383 -17.09 -13.82 -10.71
N THR A 384 -17.86 -14.84 -10.37
CA THR A 384 -19.31 -14.68 -10.10
C THR A 384 -19.55 -14.82 -8.61
N ILE A 385 -20.11 -13.77 -7.99
CA ILE A 385 -20.36 -13.72 -6.54
C ILE A 385 -21.72 -13.09 -6.24
N LYS A 386 -22.39 -13.57 -5.18
CA LYS A 386 -23.60 -12.92 -4.65
C LYS A 386 -23.26 -11.69 -3.81
N ALA A 387 -23.99 -10.60 -4.02
CA ALA A 387 -23.84 -9.35 -3.28
C ALA A 387 -24.05 -9.56 -1.77
N ALA A 388 -25.17 -10.18 -1.40
CA ALA A 388 -25.45 -10.50 -0.01
C ALA A 388 -24.52 -11.62 0.51
N PRO A 389 -24.01 -11.52 1.75
CA PRO A 389 -23.42 -12.67 2.41
C PRO A 389 -24.49 -13.76 2.55
N ASP A 390 -24.10 -15.01 2.30
CA ASP A 390 -25.01 -16.14 2.37
C ASP A 390 -25.66 -16.20 3.76
N LYS A 391 -26.99 -16.39 3.82
CA LYS A 391 -27.70 -16.57 5.10
C LYS A 391 -26.99 -17.67 5.90
N ALA A 392 -26.83 -17.47 7.20
CA ALA A 392 -26.21 -18.45 8.09
C ALA A 392 -26.97 -19.78 7.97
N THR A 393 -26.40 -20.70 7.21
CA THR A 393 -26.97 -22.01 6.93
C THR A 393 -26.41 -23.00 7.95
N LEU A 394 -27.11 -24.12 8.21
CA LEU A 394 -26.58 -25.22 9.05
C LEU A 394 -25.14 -25.61 8.66
N LEU A 395 -24.81 -25.55 7.37
CA LEU A 395 -23.45 -25.74 6.86
C LEU A 395 -22.44 -24.73 7.41
N ASN A 396 -22.78 -23.44 7.52
CA ASN A 396 -21.88 -22.44 8.11
C ASN A 396 -21.63 -22.73 9.59
N THR A 397 -22.65 -23.19 10.32
CA THR A 397 -22.49 -23.60 11.72
C THR A 397 -21.55 -24.80 11.82
N ILE A 398 -21.75 -25.83 11.00
CA ILE A 398 -20.86 -27.00 10.93
C ILE A 398 -19.42 -26.58 10.60
N PHE A 399 -19.22 -25.74 9.58
CA PHE A 399 -17.88 -25.24 9.23
C PHE A 399 -17.26 -24.39 10.34
N THR A 400 -18.05 -23.61 11.06
CA THR A 400 -17.55 -22.84 12.21
C THR A 400 -17.12 -23.75 13.34
N ILE A 401 -17.89 -24.80 13.64
CA ILE A 401 -17.51 -25.81 14.64
C ILE A 401 -16.23 -26.51 14.21
N LEU A 402 -16.15 -27.02 12.98
CA LEU A 402 -14.94 -27.66 12.44
C LEU A 402 -13.72 -26.72 12.52
N TRP A 403 -13.92 -25.43 12.21
CA TRP A 403 -12.88 -24.41 12.33
C TRP A 403 -12.40 -24.21 13.77
N VAL A 404 -13.32 -24.11 14.73
CA VAL A 404 -12.98 -24.00 16.16
C VAL A 404 -12.27 -25.26 16.65
N THR A 405 -12.74 -26.45 16.27
CA THR A 405 -12.09 -27.72 16.59
C THR A 405 -10.68 -27.77 16.03
N THR A 406 -10.47 -27.33 14.79
CA THR A 406 -9.13 -27.23 14.18
C THR A 406 -8.20 -26.35 15.00
N PHE A 407 -8.70 -25.21 15.46
CA PHE A 407 -7.96 -24.30 16.31
C PHE A 407 -7.57 -24.98 17.65
N LEU A 408 -8.51 -25.64 18.32
CA LEU A 408 -8.27 -26.35 19.57
C LEU A 408 -7.26 -27.50 19.40
N VAL A 409 -7.39 -28.29 18.33
CA VAL A 409 -6.47 -29.40 18.03
C VAL A 409 -5.08 -28.86 17.72
N ALA A 410 -4.95 -27.83 16.88
CA ALA A 410 -3.66 -27.27 16.48
C ALA A 410 -2.89 -26.72 17.69
N PHE A 411 -3.51 -25.89 18.53
CA PHE A 411 -2.86 -25.38 19.74
C PHE A 411 -2.68 -26.46 20.80
N GLY A 412 -3.71 -27.29 21.02
CA GLY A 412 -3.69 -28.37 22.01
C GLY A 412 -2.57 -29.39 21.77
N LEU A 413 -2.34 -29.78 20.50
CA LEU A 413 -1.24 -30.67 20.14
C LEU A 413 0.12 -30.06 20.49
N ILE A 414 0.31 -28.75 20.27
CA ILE A 414 1.56 -28.08 20.60
C ILE A 414 1.75 -27.99 22.12
N PHE A 415 0.72 -27.57 22.86
CA PHE A 415 0.79 -27.58 24.33
C PHE A 415 1.07 -28.98 24.87
N TYR A 416 0.47 -30.02 24.30
CA TYR A 416 0.73 -31.41 24.66
C TYR A 416 2.19 -31.82 24.41
N ILE A 417 2.74 -31.53 23.23
CA ILE A 417 4.15 -31.80 22.90
C ILE A 417 5.09 -31.04 23.83
N LEU A 418 4.82 -29.76 24.10
CA LEU A 418 5.65 -28.95 25.00
C LEU A 418 5.60 -29.47 26.45
N ASN A 419 4.45 -29.98 26.90
CA ASN A 419 4.32 -30.61 28.21
C ASN A 419 5.12 -31.92 28.30
N LEU A 420 5.15 -32.74 27.24
CA LEU A 420 6.03 -33.92 27.17
C LEU A 420 7.51 -33.55 27.25
N LEU A 421 7.89 -32.39 26.70
CA LEU A 421 9.24 -31.83 26.78
C LEU A 421 9.54 -31.12 28.13
N ARG A 422 8.61 -31.18 29.10
CA ARG A 422 8.72 -30.57 30.43
C ARG A 422 8.92 -29.06 30.42
N PHE A 423 8.32 -28.36 29.46
CA PHE A 423 8.29 -26.90 29.47
C PHE A 423 7.45 -26.39 30.66
N ASN A 424 7.85 -25.27 31.25
CA ASN A 424 7.01 -24.57 32.22
C ASN A 424 5.89 -23.78 31.49
N ILE A 425 4.81 -23.43 32.20
CA ILE A 425 3.65 -22.75 31.59
C ILE A 425 4.00 -21.42 30.91
N LEU A 426 4.95 -20.66 31.47
CA LEU A 426 5.42 -19.39 30.91
C LEU A 426 6.17 -19.62 29.60
N SER A 427 7.14 -20.55 29.58
CA SER A 427 7.88 -20.93 28.38
C SER A 427 6.98 -21.54 27.32
N MET A 428 5.93 -22.29 27.68
CA MET A 428 4.92 -22.75 26.71
C MET A 428 4.20 -21.56 26.05
N GLY A 429 3.73 -20.60 26.85
CA GLY A 429 3.08 -19.39 26.35
C GLY A 429 3.98 -18.58 25.43
N VAL A 430 5.23 -18.35 25.84
CA VAL A 430 6.23 -17.62 25.05
C VAL A 430 6.62 -18.40 23.79
N PHE A 431 6.72 -19.72 23.82
CA PHE A 431 6.94 -20.55 22.64
C PHE A 431 5.82 -20.39 21.62
N VAL A 432 4.56 -20.58 22.04
CA VAL A 432 3.37 -20.48 21.19
C VAL A 432 3.21 -19.07 20.62
N PHE A 433 3.49 -18.04 21.41
CA PHE A 433 3.50 -16.65 20.95
C PHE A 433 4.45 -16.43 19.77
N PHE A 434 5.70 -16.87 19.90
CA PHE A 434 6.67 -16.73 18.82
C PHE A 434 6.37 -17.65 17.64
N LEU A 435 5.85 -18.86 17.87
CA LEU A 435 5.41 -19.74 16.79
C LEU A 435 4.33 -19.07 15.92
N ALA A 436 3.37 -18.38 16.55
CA ALA A 436 2.35 -17.60 15.85
C ALA A 436 2.98 -16.46 15.03
N ILE A 437 3.93 -15.72 15.61
CA ILE A 437 4.67 -14.65 14.91
C ILE A 437 5.45 -15.22 13.71
N VAL A 438 6.21 -16.31 13.90
CA VAL A 438 6.98 -16.95 12.82
C VAL A 438 6.07 -17.43 11.70
N SER A 439 4.94 -18.04 12.04
CA SER A 439 3.95 -18.49 11.06
C SER A 439 3.40 -17.32 10.24
N PHE A 440 3.05 -16.21 10.89
CA PHE A 440 2.60 -15.00 10.21
C PHE A 440 3.69 -14.36 9.34
N LEU A 441 4.92 -14.25 9.82
CA LEU A 441 6.05 -13.72 9.05
C LEU A 441 6.34 -14.59 7.84
N SER A 442 6.34 -15.91 8.00
CA SER A 442 6.52 -16.88 6.91
C SER A 442 5.42 -16.73 5.85
N TYR A 443 4.16 -16.63 6.29
CA TYR A 443 3.02 -16.35 5.40
C TYR A 443 3.21 -15.04 4.63
N ARG A 444 3.62 -13.96 5.30
CA ARG A 444 3.86 -12.64 4.67
C ARG A 444 5.00 -12.69 3.65
N VAL A 445 6.08 -13.41 3.95
CA VAL A 445 7.20 -13.62 3.00
C VAL A 445 6.73 -14.44 1.80
N ASN A 446 5.92 -15.48 2.01
CA ASN A 446 5.36 -16.29 0.93
C ASN A 446 4.44 -15.47 0.00
N GLN A 447 3.59 -14.61 0.58
CA GLN A 447 2.77 -13.66 -0.19
C GLN A 447 3.64 -12.73 -1.05
N THR A 448 4.77 -12.27 -0.50
CA THR A 448 5.74 -11.45 -1.25
C THR A 448 6.34 -12.22 -2.43
N ALA A 449 6.69 -13.48 -2.25
CA ALA A 449 7.26 -14.32 -3.32
C ALA A 449 6.27 -14.56 -4.47
N LYS A 450 4.97 -14.62 -4.15
CA LYS A 450 3.89 -14.86 -5.10
C LYS A 450 3.35 -13.62 -5.81
N ILE A 451 3.88 -12.41 -5.53
CA ILE A 451 3.39 -11.16 -6.14
C ILE A 451 3.33 -11.22 -7.67
N TYR A 452 4.30 -11.90 -8.30
CA TYR A 452 4.37 -12.06 -9.76
C TYR A 452 3.91 -13.43 -10.26
N SER A 453 3.25 -14.21 -9.43
CA SER A 453 2.72 -15.53 -9.81
C SER A 453 1.27 -15.42 -10.26
N ILE A 454 0.96 -15.99 -11.41
CA ILE A 454 -0.40 -16.26 -11.85
C ILE A 454 -0.77 -17.66 -11.34
N GLU A 455 -1.62 -17.72 -10.33
CA GLU A 455 -2.04 -18.98 -9.72
C GLU A 455 -2.85 -19.84 -10.71
N ASP A 456 -2.27 -20.98 -11.11
CA ASP A 456 -3.02 -22.08 -11.72
C ASP A 456 -3.56 -22.98 -10.62
N GLY A 457 -4.76 -23.50 -10.84
CA GLY A 457 -5.48 -24.30 -9.84
C GLY A 457 -4.72 -25.55 -9.38
N LYS A 458 -4.79 -25.75 -8.05
CA LYS A 458 -4.60 -27.00 -7.28
C LYS A 458 -3.16 -27.54 -7.18
N SER A 459 -2.45 -27.07 -6.16
CA SER A 459 -1.60 -27.98 -5.37
C SER A 459 -2.51 -28.87 -4.52
N LEU A 460 -2.40 -30.18 -4.67
CA LEU A 460 -3.16 -31.15 -3.86
C LEU A 460 -2.69 -31.19 -2.39
N THR A 461 -1.47 -30.72 -2.10
CA THR A 461 -0.86 -30.76 -0.76
C THR A 461 -1.00 -29.44 0.01
N ALA A 462 -1.24 -28.32 -0.68
CA ALA A 462 -1.45 -27.02 -0.06
C ALA A 462 -2.58 -27.00 0.98
N PRO A 463 -3.76 -27.63 0.76
CA PRO A 463 -4.87 -27.56 1.71
C PRO A 463 -4.56 -28.14 3.09
N ILE A 464 -3.72 -29.18 3.16
CA ILE A 464 -3.38 -29.86 4.43
C ILE A 464 -2.43 -28.99 5.26
N LEU A 465 -1.40 -28.42 4.62
CA LEU A 465 -0.49 -27.50 5.30
C LEU A 465 -1.22 -26.24 5.73
N ASP A 466 -2.05 -25.66 4.85
CA ASP A 466 -2.84 -24.49 5.18
C ASP A 466 -3.75 -24.75 6.39
N PHE A 467 -4.41 -25.92 6.46
CA PHE A 467 -5.27 -26.29 7.58
C PHE A 467 -4.56 -26.24 8.95
N ILE A 468 -3.31 -26.69 9.03
CA ILE A 468 -2.52 -26.70 10.27
C ILE A 468 -1.97 -25.30 10.60
N PHE A 469 -1.49 -24.56 9.60
CA PHE A 469 -0.78 -23.29 9.83
C PHE A 469 -1.71 -22.07 9.96
N ILE A 470 -2.90 -22.07 9.35
CA ILE A 470 -3.80 -20.89 9.39
C ILE A 470 -4.15 -20.45 10.83
N PRO A 471 -4.46 -21.33 11.80
CA PRO A 471 -4.67 -20.92 13.19
C PRO A 471 -3.54 -20.06 13.76
N PHE A 472 -2.29 -20.48 13.57
CA PHE A 472 -1.10 -19.75 14.02
C PHE A 472 -0.90 -18.44 13.26
N VAL A 473 -1.07 -18.46 11.93
CA VAL A 473 -0.99 -17.25 11.09
C VAL A 473 -2.01 -16.20 11.53
N ARG A 474 -3.26 -16.61 11.83
CA ARG A 474 -4.33 -15.70 12.26
C ARG A 474 -4.03 -15.06 13.62
N VAL A 475 -3.52 -15.84 14.57
CA VAL A 475 -3.10 -15.30 15.89
C VAL A 475 -1.90 -14.37 15.72
N GLY A 476 -0.87 -14.80 14.99
CA GLY A 476 0.33 -13.99 14.73
C GLY A 476 0.03 -12.67 14.03
N ARG A 477 -0.91 -12.70 13.07
CA ARG A 477 -1.43 -11.50 12.41
C ARG A 477 -2.03 -10.51 13.41
N LYS A 478 -2.95 -10.97 14.26
CA LYS A 478 -3.58 -10.12 15.29
C LYS A 478 -2.55 -9.53 16.27
N LEU A 479 -1.58 -10.33 16.70
CA LEU A 479 -0.51 -9.89 17.60
C LEU A 479 0.36 -8.81 16.95
N THR A 480 0.71 -8.99 15.67
CA THR A 480 1.57 -8.04 14.95
C THR A 480 0.82 -6.76 14.57
N GLU A 481 -0.43 -6.87 14.10
CA GLU A 481 -1.28 -5.73 13.77
C GLU A 481 -1.61 -4.88 15.01
N GLY A 482 -1.84 -5.50 16.17
CA GLY A 482 -2.06 -4.79 17.44
C GLY A 482 -0.86 -3.92 17.88
N ILE A 483 0.38 -4.38 17.62
CA ILE A 483 1.60 -3.61 17.95
C ILE A 483 1.79 -2.43 16.99
N SER A 484 1.35 -2.55 15.73
CA SER A 484 1.44 -1.46 14.74
C SER A 484 0.50 -0.27 15.01
N GLN A 485 -0.47 -0.42 15.92
CA GLN A 485 -1.47 0.61 16.24
C GLN A 485 -1.01 1.68 17.24
N ILE A 486 0.29 1.73 17.61
CA ILE A 486 0.83 2.80 18.47
C ILE A 486 1.00 4.09 17.64
N ASN A 487 -0.10 4.63 17.12
CA ASN A 487 -0.19 5.98 16.55
C ASN A 487 0.21 7.06 17.56
N ILE A 488 0.18 6.74 18.86
CA ILE A 488 0.56 7.65 19.96
C ILE A 488 2.04 8.05 19.83
N PHE A 489 2.93 7.10 19.48
CA PHE A 489 4.35 7.38 19.32
C PHE A 489 4.61 8.31 18.13
N MET A 490 3.92 8.07 17.01
CA MET A 490 4.03 8.92 15.82
C MET A 490 3.46 10.32 16.05
N TYR A 491 2.31 10.42 16.71
CA TYR A 491 1.72 11.71 17.08
C TYR A 491 2.62 12.51 18.03
N PHE A 492 3.21 11.85 19.03
CA PHE A 492 4.18 12.46 19.93
C PHE A 492 5.39 12.99 19.16
N LEU A 493 5.91 12.22 18.20
CA LEU A 493 7.05 12.64 17.38
C LEU A 493 6.74 13.83 16.48
N ASP A 494 5.56 13.83 15.85
CA ASP A 494 5.09 14.91 14.97
C ASP A 494 4.87 16.24 15.77
N PHE A 495 4.40 16.18 17.01
CA PHE A 495 4.16 17.38 17.82
C PHE A 495 5.42 17.88 18.55
N VAL A 496 6.18 16.99 19.18
CA VAL A 496 7.31 17.35 20.06
C VAL A 496 8.59 17.64 19.27
N PHE A 497 8.83 16.92 18.16
CA PHE A 497 10.06 17.08 17.38
C PHE A 497 9.81 17.82 16.07
N GLU A 498 8.81 17.43 15.27
CA GLU A 498 8.67 18.01 13.93
C GLU A 498 8.36 19.51 13.93
N ALA A 499 7.41 19.95 14.77
CA ALA A 499 6.99 21.35 14.82
C ALA A 499 8.13 22.34 15.18
N PRO A 500 8.91 22.15 16.27
CA PRO A 500 10.00 23.08 16.61
C PRO A 500 11.16 23.01 15.61
N PHE A 501 11.55 21.82 15.13
CA PHE A 501 12.64 21.68 14.16
C PHE A 501 12.32 22.37 12.83
N LYS A 502 11.07 22.37 12.39
CA LYS A 502 10.67 23.01 11.14
C LYS A 502 10.51 24.52 11.23
N GLY A 503 10.19 25.06 12.41
CA GLY A 503 10.28 26.49 12.69
C GLY A 503 11.71 27.02 12.51
N LEU A 504 12.71 26.24 12.96
CA LEU A 504 14.13 26.60 12.79
C LEU A 504 14.55 26.64 11.31
N PHE A 505 14.08 25.72 10.46
CA PHE A 505 14.41 25.74 9.03
C PHE A 505 13.93 26.99 8.32
N GLY A 506 12.70 27.45 8.60
CA GLY A 506 12.18 28.70 8.06
C GLY A 506 13.01 29.91 8.49
N PHE A 507 13.43 29.95 9.76
CA PHE A 507 14.33 30.99 10.27
C PHE A 507 15.70 30.96 9.57
N PHE A 508 16.33 29.80 9.45
CA PHE A 508 17.63 29.68 8.81
C PHE A 508 17.59 30.04 7.32
N GLU A 509 16.54 29.67 6.58
CA GLU A 509 16.41 30.09 5.17
C GLU A 509 16.33 31.61 5.04
N GLN A 510 15.48 32.27 5.85
CA GLN A 510 15.37 33.73 5.85
C GLN A 510 16.69 34.40 6.27
N TRP A 511 17.38 33.82 7.25
CA TRP A 511 18.70 34.28 7.68
C TRP A 511 19.74 34.17 6.56
N PHE A 512 19.77 33.05 5.83
CA PHE A 512 20.69 32.87 4.71
C PHE A 512 20.37 33.78 3.52
N LEU A 513 19.09 33.98 3.19
CA LEU A 513 18.67 34.96 2.17
C LEU A 513 19.07 36.37 2.57
N PHE A 514 18.90 36.74 3.83
CA PHE A 514 19.34 38.02 4.36
C PHE A 514 20.86 38.19 4.24
N LEU A 515 21.64 37.18 4.60
CA LEU A 515 23.10 37.21 4.45
C LEU A 515 23.54 37.33 2.99
N GLN A 516 22.85 36.65 2.06
CA GLN A 516 23.12 36.75 0.63
C GLN A 516 22.85 38.15 0.10
N ASN A 517 21.69 38.73 0.41
CA ASN A 517 21.36 40.10 0.02
C ASN A 517 22.36 41.11 0.59
N LYS A 518 22.77 40.94 1.86
CA LYS A 518 23.80 41.79 2.48
C LYS A 518 25.16 41.66 1.83
N ARG A 519 25.49 40.50 1.25
CA ARG A 519 26.72 40.30 0.50
C ARG A 519 26.64 40.94 -0.89
N GLU A 520 25.50 40.82 -1.58
CA GLU A 520 25.25 41.49 -2.86
C GLU A 520 25.24 43.03 -2.74
N GLU A 521 24.86 43.57 -1.57
CA GLU A 521 24.99 45.01 -1.28
C GLU A 521 26.44 45.49 -1.05
N LEU A 522 27.38 44.56 -0.80
CA LEU A 522 28.80 44.85 -0.56
C LEU A 522 29.67 44.65 -1.82
N GLU A 523 29.11 44.05 -2.88
CA GLU A 523 29.69 43.91 -4.22
C GLU A 523 29.16 45.04 -5.12
#